data_AF-A0A7S3JXB4-F1
#
_entry.id   AF-A0A7S3JXB4-F1
#
_cell.length_a   1.000
_cell.length_b   1.000
_cell.length_c   1.000
_cell.angle_alpha   90.00
_cell.angle_beta   90.00
_cell.angle_gamma   90.00
#
_symmetry.space_group_name_H-M   'P 1'
#
loop_
_entity.id
_entity.type
_entity.pdbx_description
1 polymer ?
#
loop_
_entity_poly.entity_id
_entity_poly.type
_entity_poly.pdbx_seq_one_letter_code
_entity_poly.pdbx_strand_id
1 'polypeptide(L)'
;MYDNIEMTVEQQRKLEEGKIAQDTIEPPTPQRLPSILESRHRNGHMIHKCLLLTSCLVAIVAIITLGVVAGTKKKDKNDCNCIFTSSTEDSTSIQNLWYEITPKGKLPPERLAHAAETVSNEYLYIHGGMYGTGNISYNDIWRYHQDTNTWEELQTSGDDIPSRRLHHSMVNINNEQLLIFGGFNVFNTQSHHDSYNDLYSFDLSKLAWKKINANTNNWPTKRGAHDAVYVNGLMYMFGGYESIGSTGHLAEFWSYDPRSNLWTDLTQTDDDTYPVGRIGFTMADGGDGKIYLFGGACSDPSVSDSGQCSDSWKYEPFTNQWTRLYPTGNIPDSRRATHGDIAIYGLLFQYGGVNIQVIDSAPSITMFDDLHVYDPTSNMWMQLYPNYNRDPKPPAVFGHSVSRLGTRLVIFGGRIGSPASPGSNMLWEYEVPTPSSYLHF
;
A
#
# COMPACT_ATOMS: atom_id res chain seq x y z
N MET A 1 -51.56 32.15 -4.77
CA MET A 1 -51.07 32.70 -6.05
C MET A 1 -50.30 31.59 -6.73
N TYR A 2 -50.99 30.85 -7.59
CA TYR A 2 -50.44 29.82 -8.47
C TYR A 2 -50.65 30.38 -9.87
N ASP A 3 -49.58 30.63 -10.62
CA ASP A 3 -49.68 31.07 -12.02
C ASP A 3 -49.22 29.94 -12.94
N ASN A 4 -50.19 29.45 -13.70
CA ASN A 4 -50.05 28.63 -14.90
C ASN A 4 -49.69 29.54 -16.08
N ILE A 5 -48.73 29.14 -16.93
CA ILE A 5 -48.80 29.40 -18.37
C ILE A 5 -48.32 28.14 -19.11
N GLU A 6 -49.28 27.47 -19.78
CA GLU A 6 -49.07 26.44 -20.79
C GLU A 6 -48.56 27.07 -22.10
N MET A 7 -47.59 26.42 -22.75
CA MET A 7 -47.17 26.72 -24.13
C MET A 7 -48.05 25.99 -25.14
N THR A 8 -48.45 26.67 -26.21
CA THR A 8 -49.26 26.14 -27.30
C THR A 8 -48.42 25.55 -28.44
N VAL A 9 -48.96 24.50 -29.06
CA VAL A 9 -48.38 23.60 -30.09
C VAL A 9 -47.99 24.30 -31.41
N GLU A 10 -48.23 25.60 -31.58
CA GLU A 10 -47.94 26.35 -32.81
C GLU A 10 -46.49 26.88 -32.88
N GLN A 11 -45.72 26.82 -31.79
CA GLN A 11 -44.31 27.30 -31.74
C GLN A 11 -43.26 26.24 -32.10
N GLN A 12 -43.64 24.96 -32.23
CA GLN A 12 -42.72 23.88 -32.66
C GLN A 12 -42.69 23.64 -34.17
N ARG A 13 -43.53 24.32 -34.97
CA ARG A 13 -43.68 24.03 -36.42
C ARG A 13 -42.98 25.04 -37.36
N LYS A 14 -42.03 25.83 -36.88
CA LYS A 14 -41.34 26.87 -37.68
C LYS A 14 -39.81 26.81 -37.71
N LEU A 15 -39.19 25.68 -37.34
CA LEU A 15 -37.73 25.51 -37.47
C LEU A 15 -37.27 24.45 -38.49
N GLU A 16 -38.18 23.73 -39.16
CA GLU A 16 -37.82 22.62 -40.06
C GLU A 16 -38.02 22.85 -41.57
N GLU A 17 -38.44 24.03 -42.03
CA GLU A 17 -38.65 24.25 -43.47
C GLU A 17 -38.00 25.55 -43.97
N GLY A 18 -36.82 25.41 -44.60
CA GLY A 18 -36.34 26.41 -45.56
C GLY A 18 -34.83 26.60 -45.64
N LYS A 19 -34.16 25.82 -46.49
CA LYS A 19 -33.61 26.29 -47.78
C LYS A 19 -32.52 25.36 -48.32
N ILE A 20 -32.87 24.65 -49.38
CA ILE A 20 -31.96 24.11 -50.40
C ILE A 20 -32.02 25.10 -51.58
N ALA A 21 -30.86 25.48 -52.13
CA ALA A 21 -30.72 25.95 -53.51
C ALA A 21 -29.38 25.43 -54.06
N GLN A 22 -29.46 24.80 -55.23
CA GLN A 22 -28.41 24.10 -55.97
C GLN A 22 -27.57 25.07 -56.82
N ASP A 23 -26.30 24.74 -57.04
CA ASP A 23 -25.59 25.04 -58.29
C ASP A 23 -24.90 23.77 -58.81
N THR A 24 -25.05 23.56 -60.12
CA THR A 24 -24.69 22.37 -60.91
C THR A 24 -23.29 22.46 -61.52
N ILE A 25 -22.47 21.41 -61.40
CA ILE A 25 -21.33 21.11 -62.29
C ILE A 25 -21.31 19.59 -62.57
N GLU A 26 -21.13 19.23 -63.85
CA GLU A 26 -21.15 17.90 -64.46
C GLU A 26 -20.07 16.89 -63.96
N PRO A 27 -20.26 15.57 -64.16
CA PRO A 27 -19.46 14.53 -63.51
C PRO A 27 -18.25 14.05 -64.36
N PRO A 28 -17.11 13.69 -63.74
CA PRO A 28 -16.07 12.94 -64.43
C PRO A 28 -16.27 11.42 -64.31
N THR A 29 -15.80 10.74 -65.36
CA THR A 29 -15.80 9.32 -65.70
C THR A 29 -15.13 8.42 -64.63
N PRO A 30 -15.54 7.14 -64.44
CA PRO A 30 -15.12 6.35 -63.29
C PRO A 30 -13.70 5.79 -63.43
N GLN A 31 -12.80 6.19 -62.53
CA GLN A 31 -11.54 5.49 -62.29
C GLN A 31 -11.73 4.41 -61.23
N ARG A 32 -11.25 3.20 -61.54
CA ARG A 32 -11.23 2.01 -60.67
C ARG A 32 -10.56 2.33 -59.32
N LEU A 33 -11.25 2.11 -58.21
CA LEU A 33 -10.62 1.93 -56.90
C LEU A 33 -9.93 0.56 -56.83
N PRO A 34 -8.72 0.46 -56.27
CA PRO A 34 -8.22 -0.81 -55.77
C PRO A 34 -8.95 -1.18 -54.48
N SER A 35 -9.32 -2.45 -54.37
CA SER A 35 -9.93 -3.09 -53.22
C SER A 35 -9.08 -2.91 -51.94
N ILE A 36 -9.57 -2.14 -50.97
CA ILE A 36 -9.10 -2.19 -49.57
C ILE A 36 -10.04 -3.12 -48.80
N LEU A 37 -9.72 -4.41 -48.85
CA LEU A 37 -10.15 -5.40 -47.86
C LEU A 37 -8.88 -5.74 -47.07
N GLU A 38 -8.61 -4.99 -45.99
CA GLU A 38 -7.82 -5.41 -44.82
C GLU A 38 -7.56 -4.22 -43.88
N SER A 39 -8.38 -4.09 -42.84
CA SER A 39 -7.95 -3.43 -41.58
C SER A 39 -8.83 -3.73 -40.35
N ARG A 40 -9.95 -4.48 -40.50
CA ARG A 40 -10.82 -4.82 -39.36
C ARG A 40 -10.22 -5.78 -38.32
N HIS A 41 -9.05 -6.39 -38.56
CA HIS A 41 -8.43 -7.31 -37.60
C HIS A 41 -7.42 -6.68 -36.63
N ARG A 42 -6.94 -5.45 -36.84
CA ARG A 42 -6.00 -4.80 -35.91
C ARG A 42 -6.69 -4.02 -34.77
N ASN A 43 -7.85 -3.43 -35.02
CA ASN A 43 -8.60 -2.72 -33.98
C ASN A 43 -9.27 -3.67 -32.99
N GLY A 44 -9.75 -4.84 -33.45
CA GLY A 44 -10.29 -5.87 -32.56
C GLY A 44 -9.26 -6.44 -31.58
N HIS A 45 -8.03 -6.69 -32.03
CA HIS A 45 -6.94 -7.18 -31.18
C HIS A 45 -6.41 -6.14 -30.18
N MET A 46 -6.32 -4.86 -30.57
CA MET A 46 -5.95 -3.80 -29.63
C MET A 46 -7.04 -3.55 -28.59
N ILE A 47 -8.32 -3.54 -28.98
CA ILE A 47 -9.44 -3.36 -28.05
C ILE A 47 -9.54 -4.56 -27.10
N HIS A 48 -9.37 -5.81 -27.58
CA HIS A 48 -9.33 -7.00 -26.73
C HIS A 48 -8.13 -6.99 -25.77
N LYS A 49 -6.92 -6.65 -26.25
CA LYS A 49 -5.74 -6.53 -25.38
C LYS A 49 -5.88 -5.42 -24.33
N CYS A 50 -6.47 -4.27 -24.69
CA CYS A 50 -6.78 -3.20 -23.73
C CYS A 50 -7.79 -3.65 -22.66
N LEU A 51 -8.87 -4.32 -23.06
CA LEU A 51 -9.90 -4.85 -22.15
C LEU A 51 -9.37 -5.98 -21.23
N LEU A 52 -8.42 -6.78 -21.72
CA LEU A 52 -7.74 -7.82 -20.93
C LEU A 52 -6.74 -7.22 -19.95
N LEU A 53 -5.99 -6.18 -20.34
CA LEU A 53 -5.03 -5.50 -19.46
C LEU A 53 -5.74 -4.73 -18.33
N THR A 54 -6.86 -4.06 -18.63
CA THR A 54 -7.65 -3.36 -17.61
C THR A 54 -8.30 -4.32 -16.62
N SER A 55 -8.81 -5.48 -17.09
CA SER A 55 -9.37 -6.51 -16.19
C SER A 55 -8.31 -7.16 -15.29
N CYS A 56 -7.09 -7.31 -15.80
CA CYS A 56 -5.93 -7.79 -15.03
C CYS A 56 -5.49 -6.80 -13.94
N LEU A 57 -5.46 -5.50 -14.25
CA LEU A 57 -5.09 -4.46 -13.28
C LEU A 57 -6.09 -4.39 -12.12
N VAL A 58 -7.39 -4.46 -12.43
CA VAL A 58 -8.46 -4.52 -11.41
C VAL A 58 -8.33 -5.75 -10.52
N ALA A 59 -7.96 -6.91 -11.10
CA ALA A 59 -7.72 -8.13 -10.32
C ALA A 59 -6.52 -7.99 -9.38
N ILE A 60 -5.41 -7.38 -9.83
CA ILE A 60 -4.23 -7.13 -8.99
C ILE A 60 -4.59 -6.21 -7.81
N VAL A 61 -5.28 -5.09 -8.08
CA VAL A 61 -5.73 -4.16 -7.03
C VAL A 61 -6.68 -4.86 -6.05
N ALA A 62 -7.60 -5.69 -6.53
CA ALA A 62 -8.49 -6.48 -5.67
C ALA A 62 -7.74 -7.51 -4.81
N ILE A 63 -6.68 -8.14 -5.31
CA ILE A 63 -5.87 -9.08 -4.51
C ILE A 63 -5.05 -8.33 -3.45
N ILE A 64 -4.41 -7.20 -3.82
CA ILE A 64 -3.62 -6.38 -2.88
C ILE A 64 -4.53 -5.84 -1.76
N THR A 65 -5.74 -5.41 -2.10
CA THR A 65 -6.61 -4.71 -1.15
C THR A 65 -7.53 -5.64 -0.37
N LEU A 66 -8.10 -6.64 -1.03
CA LEU A 66 -9.12 -7.53 -0.49
C LEU A 66 -8.71 -9.02 -0.47
N GLY A 67 -7.70 -9.43 -1.23
CA GLY A 67 -7.32 -10.84 -1.33
C GLY A 67 -8.20 -11.71 -2.20
N VAL A 68 -9.02 -11.13 -3.08
CA VAL A 68 -9.98 -11.89 -3.87
C VAL A 68 -9.32 -12.43 -5.14
N VAL A 69 -9.20 -13.75 -5.26
CA VAL A 69 -8.78 -14.43 -6.51
C VAL A 69 -10.03 -14.88 -7.28
N ALA A 70 -10.23 -14.37 -8.50
CA ALA A 70 -11.28 -14.86 -9.39
C ALA A 70 -10.90 -16.26 -9.91
N GLY A 71 -11.64 -17.28 -9.51
CA GLY A 71 -11.30 -18.68 -9.80
C GLY A 71 -11.47 -19.06 -11.27
N THR A 72 -10.36 -19.44 -11.92
CA THR A 72 -10.39 -20.37 -13.06
C THR A 72 -9.83 -21.72 -12.61
N LYS A 73 -10.69 -22.74 -12.55
CA LYS A 73 -10.27 -24.12 -12.22
C LYS A 73 -9.23 -24.60 -13.24
N LYS A 74 -8.05 -25.05 -12.77
CA LYS A 74 -7.33 -26.13 -13.46
C LYS A 74 -6.46 -26.96 -12.52
N LYS A 75 -6.42 -28.24 -12.88
CA LYS A 75 -5.88 -29.43 -12.21
C LYS A 75 -4.41 -29.31 -11.81
N ASP A 76 -4.13 -29.87 -10.63
CA ASP A 76 -2.80 -30.25 -10.14
C ASP A 76 -1.98 -31.01 -11.19
N LYS A 77 -0.71 -30.62 -11.29
CA LYS A 77 0.37 -31.51 -11.69
C LYS A 77 1.50 -31.38 -10.67
N ASN A 78 1.76 -32.49 -9.98
CA ASN A 78 2.98 -32.76 -9.25
C ASN A 78 4.20 -32.60 -10.18
N ASP A 79 5.31 -32.09 -9.62
CA ASP A 79 6.69 -32.57 -9.83
C ASP A 79 7.60 -31.80 -8.84
N CYS A 80 8.16 -32.42 -7.80
CA CYS A 80 9.38 -33.25 -7.73
C CYS A 80 10.66 -32.43 -7.43
N ASN A 81 11.29 -32.79 -6.30
CA ASN A 81 12.54 -32.28 -5.73
C ASN A 81 13.73 -32.25 -6.70
N CYS A 82 14.63 -31.27 -6.50
CA CYS A 82 16.05 -31.41 -6.80
C CYS A 82 16.89 -30.91 -5.61
N ILE A 83 17.63 -31.85 -5.01
CA ILE A 83 18.67 -31.63 -3.99
C ILE A 83 19.97 -31.32 -4.73
N PHE A 84 20.66 -30.24 -4.35
CA PHE A 84 22.09 -30.10 -4.60
C PHE A 84 22.80 -29.92 -3.26
N THR A 85 23.57 -30.93 -2.87
CA THR A 85 24.54 -30.85 -1.78
C THR A 85 25.87 -30.40 -2.36
N SER A 86 26.45 -29.34 -1.81
CA SER A 86 27.90 -29.17 -1.77
C SER A 86 28.30 -28.69 -0.38
N SER A 87 29.03 -29.56 0.31
CA SER A 87 29.62 -29.32 1.62
C SER A 87 30.96 -28.61 1.47
N THR A 88 31.13 -27.48 2.15
CA THR A 88 32.41 -27.07 2.74
C THR A 88 32.10 -26.38 4.07
N GLU A 89 32.38 -27.07 5.17
CA GLU A 89 32.46 -26.47 6.50
C GLU A 89 33.74 -25.63 6.57
N ASP A 90 33.63 -24.35 6.93
CA ASP A 90 34.35 -23.81 8.10
C ASP A 90 33.86 -22.42 8.55
N SER A 91 33.95 -22.21 9.86
CA SER A 91 33.94 -20.95 10.63
C SER A 91 32.60 -20.28 11.06
N THR A 92 32.46 -20.25 12.40
CA THR A 92 31.52 -19.49 13.25
C THR A 92 30.03 -19.89 13.16
N SER A 93 29.49 -20.40 14.26
CA SER A 93 28.05 -20.61 14.42
C SER A 93 27.34 -19.26 14.37
N ILE A 94 26.82 -18.89 13.20
CA ILE A 94 25.98 -17.71 13.00
C ILE A 94 24.72 -17.94 13.86
N GLN A 95 24.50 -17.11 14.87
CA GLN A 95 23.37 -17.25 15.79
C GLN A 95 22.05 -16.96 15.06
N ASN A 96 20.99 -17.72 15.39
CA ASN A 96 19.63 -17.35 15.01
C ASN A 96 19.25 -16.05 15.70
N LEU A 97 18.80 -15.09 14.93
CA LEU A 97 18.34 -13.78 15.42
C LEU A 97 16.81 -13.65 15.36
N TRP A 98 16.11 -14.65 14.81
CA TRP A 98 14.66 -14.68 14.76
C TRP A 98 14.07 -15.46 15.93
N TYR A 99 13.01 -14.90 16.51
CA TYR A 99 12.25 -15.50 17.60
C TYR A 99 10.76 -15.46 17.26
N GLU A 100 10.14 -16.63 17.18
CA GLU A 100 8.68 -16.72 17.21
C GLU A 100 8.22 -16.43 18.64
N ILE A 101 7.44 -15.39 18.81
CA ILE A 101 6.94 -14.99 20.11
C ILE A 101 5.55 -15.60 20.29
N THR A 102 5.35 -16.26 21.43
CA THR A 102 4.03 -16.72 21.88
C THR A 102 3.60 -15.85 23.06
N PRO A 103 2.77 -14.81 22.84
CA PRO A 103 2.31 -13.97 23.93
C PRO A 103 1.36 -14.67 24.88
N LYS A 104 1.37 -14.21 26.13
CA LYS A 104 0.49 -14.72 27.18
C LYS A 104 -0.85 -13.99 27.15
N GLY A 105 -1.92 -14.71 27.50
CA GLY A 105 -3.24 -14.14 27.72
C GLY A 105 -4.08 -14.00 26.45
N LYS A 106 -4.97 -12.99 26.43
CA LYS A 106 -5.87 -12.73 25.30
C LYS A 106 -5.05 -12.12 24.16
N LEU A 107 -5.15 -12.70 22.97
CA LEU A 107 -4.49 -12.21 21.77
C LEU A 107 -5.45 -11.33 20.96
N PRO A 108 -4.92 -10.34 20.22
CA PRO A 108 -5.70 -9.70 19.17
C PRO A 108 -6.20 -10.74 18.17
N PRO A 109 -7.42 -10.56 17.63
CA PRO A 109 -7.88 -11.31 16.48
C PRO A 109 -6.88 -11.29 15.33
N GLU A 110 -6.81 -12.41 14.61
CA GLU A 110 -6.10 -12.52 13.34
C GLU A 110 -6.47 -11.37 12.40
N ARG A 111 -5.46 -10.68 11.86
CA ARG A 111 -5.69 -9.49 11.04
C ARG A 111 -4.61 -9.24 10.01
N LEU A 112 -4.97 -8.48 8.99
CA LEU A 112 -4.08 -7.87 8.01
C LEU A 112 -4.55 -6.45 7.71
N ALA A 113 -3.68 -5.64 7.08
CA ALA A 113 -3.96 -4.26 6.70
C ALA A 113 -4.40 -3.38 7.88
N HIS A 114 -3.97 -3.74 9.10
CA HIS A 114 -4.05 -2.90 10.29
C HIS A 114 -2.92 -1.87 10.27
N ALA A 115 -3.10 -0.80 11.03
CA ALA A 115 -2.01 0.13 11.29
C ALA A 115 -1.30 -0.28 12.59
N ALA A 116 0.01 -0.07 12.67
CA ALA A 116 0.79 -0.38 13.86
C ALA A 116 1.84 0.70 14.11
N GLU A 117 2.04 1.06 15.37
CA GLU A 117 3.03 2.06 15.78
C GLU A 117 3.68 1.72 17.11
N THR A 118 4.97 2.04 17.22
CA THR A 118 5.71 1.90 18.47
C THR A 118 5.55 3.13 19.32
N VAL A 119 5.28 2.94 20.61
CA VAL A 119 5.22 4.00 21.62
C VAL A 119 6.26 3.73 22.70
N SER A 120 7.06 4.76 23.00
CA SER A 120 8.09 4.76 24.06
C SER A 120 9.14 3.66 23.93
N ASN A 121 9.31 3.07 22.74
CA ASN A 121 10.14 1.89 22.48
C ASN A 121 9.77 0.62 23.30
N GLU A 122 8.64 0.64 24.01
CA GLU A 122 8.22 -0.42 24.93
C GLU A 122 6.92 -1.11 24.49
N TYR A 123 6.04 -0.33 23.84
CA TYR A 123 4.72 -0.79 23.45
C TYR A 123 4.55 -0.78 21.94
N LEU A 124 4.02 -1.87 21.39
CA LEU A 124 3.51 -1.90 20.03
C LEU A 124 2.00 -1.73 20.08
N TYR A 125 1.49 -0.65 19.50
CA TYR A 125 0.06 -0.41 19.33
C TYR A 125 -0.38 -0.88 17.96
N ILE A 126 -1.55 -1.52 17.87
CA ILE A 126 -2.19 -1.87 16.60
C ILE A 126 -3.63 -1.36 16.61
N HIS A 127 -4.12 -0.90 15.45
CA HIS A 127 -5.49 -0.45 15.28
C HIS A 127 -6.08 -0.96 13.96
N GLY A 128 -7.36 -1.36 14.03
CA GLY A 128 -8.15 -1.74 12.86
C GLY A 128 -7.62 -2.96 12.10
N GLY A 129 -7.76 -2.92 10.78
CA GLY A 129 -7.47 -4.03 9.88
C GLY A 129 -8.68 -4.90 9.58
N MET A 130 -8.46 -6.03 8.93
CA MET A 130 -9.53 -6.96 8.55
C MET A 130 -9.15 -8.41 8.80
N TYR A 131 -10.15 -9.29 8.79
CA TYR A 131 -10.00 -10.74 8.75
C TYR A 131 -10.56 -11.30 7.43
N GLY A 132 -9.90 -12.33 6.90
CA GLY A 132 -10.29 -12.96 5.64
C GLY A 132 -10.19 -12.00 4.46
N THR A 133 -11.22 -11.98 3.61
CA THR A 133 -11.30 -11.15 2.41
C THR A 133 -12.16 -9.89 2.60
N GLY A 134 -12.13 -9.30 3.80
CA GLY A 134 -12.89 -8.07 4.11
C GLY A 134 -14.29 -8.30 4.67
N ASN A 135 -14.67 -9.54 4.99
CA ASN A 135 -15.97 -9.83 5.62
C ASN A 135 -16.05 -9.33 7.07
N ILE A 136 -14.89 -9.12 7.71
CA ILE A 136 -14.78 -8.58 9.05
C ILE A 136 -13.69 -7.51 9.02
N SER A 137 -14.01 -6.27 9.38
CA SER A 137 -13.03 -5.22 9.69
C SER A 137 -13.14 -4.78 11.15
N TYR A 138 -12.05 -4.24 11.67
CA TYR A 138 -11.92 -3.88 13.08
C TYR A 138 -11.78 -2.36 13.26
N ASN A 139 -12.11 -1.88 14.45
CA ASN A 139 -11.79 -0.55 14.98
C ASN A 139 -11.29 -0.64 16.43
N ASP A 140 -10.86 -1.84 16.85
CA ASP A 140 -10.27 -2.05 18.16
C ASP A 140 -8.84 -1.51 18.16
N ILE A 141 -8.34 -1.19 19.36
CA ILE A 141 -6.93 -0.87 19.58
C ILE A 141 -6.37 -1.82 20.63
N TRP A 142 -5.22 -2.39 20.31
CA TRP A 142 -4.49 -3.28 21.20
C TRP A 142 -3.09 -2.74 21.41
N ARG A 143 -2.52 -3.03 22.58
CA ARG A 143 -1.09 -2.82 22.82
C ARG A 143 -0.42 -4.11 23.24
N TYR A 144 0.79 -4.33 22.76
CA TYR A 144 1.69 -5.38 23.20
C TYR A 144 2.79 -4.75 24.05
N HIS A 145 3.10 -5.38 25.18
CA HIS A 145 4.22 -5.00 26.03
C HIS A 145 5.29 -6.09 25.97
N GLN A 146 6.49 -5.71 25.54
CA GLN A 146 7.57 -6.65 25.24
C GLN A 146 8.06 -7.40 26.49
N ASP A 147 8.32 -6.69 27.59
CA ASP A 147 8.93 -7.28 28.79
C ASP A 147 8.02 -8.31 29.48
N THR A 148 6.71 -8.04 29.48
CA THR A 148 5.74 -8.98 30.05
C THR A 148 5.27 -10.02 29.03
N ASN A 149 5.55 -9.81 27.74
CA ASN A 149 5.08 -10.61 26.62
C ASN A 149 3.56 -10.82 26.68
N THR A 150 2.81 -9.72 26.73
CA THR A 150 1.35 -9.72 26.87
C THR A 150 0.70 -8.71 25.95
N TRP A 151 -0.42 -9.10 25.36
CA TRP A 151 -1.34 -8.20 24.67
C TRP A 151 -2.45 -7.73 25.62
N GLU A 152 -2.91 -6.51 25.40
CA GLU A 152 -4.05 -5.92 26.08
C GLU A 152 -4.95 -5.22 25.05
N GLU A 153 -6.23 -5.56 25.05
CA GLU A 153 -7.26 -4.80 24.33
C GLU A 153 -7.65 -3.59 25.17
N LEU A 154 -7.45 -2.39 24.63
CA LEU A 154 -7.69 -1.18 25.40
C LEU A 154 -9.18 -0.82 25.38
N GLN A 155 -9.70 -0.47 26.55
CA GLN A 155 -11.03 0.12 26.66
C GLN A 155 -10.90 1.62 26.34
N THR A 156 -11.36 2.01 25.17
CA THR A 156 -11.25 3.40 24.71
C THR A 156 -12.48 4.23 25.07
N SER A 157 -12.28 5.52 25.26
CA SER A 157 -13.35 6.51 25.42
C SER A 157 -13.30 7.59 24.33
N GLY A 158 -14.23 8.55 24.38
CA GLY A 158 -14.34 9.65 23.41
C GLY A 158 -15.74 9.77 22.83
N ASP A 159 -16.12 10.99 22.43
CA ASP A 159 -17.45 11.27 21.87
C ASP A 159 -17.60 10.76 20.43
N ASP A 160 -16.49 10.69 19.69
CA ASP A 160 -16.42 10.23 18.31
C ASP A 160 -15.25 9.25 18.18
N ILE A 161 -15.57 7.96 18.02
CA ILE A 161 -14.62 6.86 17.90
C ILE A 161 -14.50 6.49 16.41
N PRO A 162 -13.28 6.27 15.88
CA PRO A 162 -13.09 5.85 14.51
C PRO A 162 -13.93 4.63 14.14
N SER A 163 -14.61 4.73 12.99
CA SER A 163 -15.28 3.57 12.39
C SER A 163 -14.29 2.52 11.93
N ARG A 164 -14.78 1.28 11.77
CA ARG A 164 -14.02 0.12 11.30
C ARG A 164 -13.34 0.43 9.97
N ARG A 165 -12.04 0.12 9.89
CA ARG A 165 -11.18 0.52 8.77
C ARG A 165 -9.98 -0.40 8.59
N LEU A 166 -9.52 -0.50 7.35
CA LEU A 166 -8.30 -1.17 6.93
C LEU A 166 -7.49 -0.27 5.99
N HIS A 167 -6.20 -0.56 5.82
CA HIS A 167 -5.29 0.22 4.96
C HIS A 167 -5.30 1.73 5.26
N HIS A 168 -5.40 2.07 6.54
CA HIS A 168 -5.24 3.44 7.04
C HIS A 168 -3.83 3.60 7.59
N SER A 169 -3.34 4.82 7.66
CA SER A 169 -2.07 5.12 8.32
C SER A 169 -2.28 5.39 9.81
N MET A 170 -1.28 5.07 10.62
CA MET A 170 -1.17 5.51 12.00
C MET A 170 0.24 6.07 12.20
N VAL A 171 0.40 7.16 12.94
CA VAL A 171 1.72 7.70 13.32
C VAL A 171 1.78 8.05 14.80
N ASN A 172 2.92 7.81 15.45
CA ASN A 172 3.16 8.21 16.83
C ASN A 172 3.74 9.62 16.92
N ILE A 173 3.02 10.50 17.62
CA ILE A 173 3.42 11.87 17.90
C ILE A 173 3.99 11.96 19.31
N ASN A 174 5.31 12.06 19.39
CA ASN A 174 6.08 12.35 20.61
C ASN A 174 5.80 11.40 21.79
N ASN A 175 5.32 10.17 21.55
CA ASN A 175 4.86 9.23 22.58
C ASN A 175 3.70 9.74 23.44
N GLU A 176 2.96 10.74 22.96
CA GLU A 176 1.81 11.33 23.66
C GLU A 176 0.50 10.98 22.96
N GLN A 177 0.50 10.90 21.63
CA GLN A 177 -0.69 10.67 20.83
C GLN A 177 -0.40 9.80 19.61
N LEU A 178 -1.37 8.98 19.22
CA LEU A 178 -1.39 8.32 17.91
C LEU A 178 -2.33 9.09 17.00
N LEU A 179 -1.91 9.45 15.79
CA LEU A 179 -2.82 9.95 14.76
C LEU A 179 -3.16 8.86 13.77
N ILE A 180 -4.41 8.79 13.35
CA ILE A 180 -4.84 7.95 12.23
C ILE A 180 -5.51 8.78 11.14
N PHE A 181 -5.30 8.38 9.88
CA PHE A 181 -5.95 9.03 8.74
C PHE A 181 -6.43 8.02 7.70
N GLY A 182 -7.64 8.25 7.19
CA GLY A 182 -8.20 7.54 6.04
C GLY A 182 -8.48 6.06 6.29
N GLY A 183 -8.29 5.26 5.25
CA GLY A 183 -8.59 3.82 5.19
C GLY A 183 -9.91 3.52 4.50
N PHE A 184 -10.14 2.23 4.25
CA PHE A 184 -11.34 1.72 3.59
C PHE A 184 -12.39 1.21 4.56
N ASN A 185 -13.66 1.31 4.15
CA ASN A 185 -14.78 0.62 4.77
C ASN A 185 -15.30 -0.47 3.82
N VAL A 186 -15.23 -1.72 4.26
CA VAL A 186 -15.69 -2.89 3.48
C VAL A 186 -17.06 -3.41 3.91
N PHE A 187 -17.67 -2.83 4.94
CA PHE A 187 -18.99 -3.22 5.41
C PHE A 187 -20.11 -2.39 4.77
N ASN A 188 -21.05 -3.08 4.11
CA ASN A 188 -22.32 -2.56 3.56
C ASN A 188 -22.16 -1.64 2.33
N THR A 189 -21.91 -2.28 1.18
CA THR A 189 -21.75 -1.69 -0.16
C THR A 189 -23.01 -1.07 -0.78
N GLN A 190 -24.06 -0.78 0.00
CA GLN A 190 -25.28 -0.18 -0.54
C GLN A 190 -25.50 1.29 -0.14
N SER A 191 -24.76 1.85 0.83
CA SER A 191 -25.03 3.22 1.31
C SER A 191 -23.92 3.98 2.04
N HIS A 192 -22.70 3.45 2.15
CA HIS A 192 -21.60 4.17 2.80
C HIS A 192 -20.44 4.42 1.85
N HIS A 193 -19.73 5.54 2.04
CA HIS A 193 -18.49 5.82 1.33
C HIS A 193 -17.48 4.71 1.64
N ASP A 194 -16.93 4.07 0.60
CA ASP A 194 -16.00 2.94 0.71
C ASP A 194 -14.62 3.33 1.31
N SER A 195 -14.38 4.62 1.54
CA SER A 195 -13.11 5.18 2.04
C SER A 195 -13.34 6.40 2.91
N TYR A 196 -12.42 6.63 3.84
CA TYR A 196 -12.42 7.77 4.75
C TYR A 196 -11.36 8.82 4.36
N ASN A 197 -11.59 10.07 4.78
CA ASN A 197 -10.62 11.19 4.78
C ASN A 197 -10.57 11.89 6.14
N ASP A 198 -11.02 11.21 7.19
CA ASP A 198 -11.08 11.75 8.54
C ASP A 198 -9.72 11.60 9.24
N LEU A 199 -9.43 12.54 10.14
CA LEU A 199 -8.24 12.56 10.99
C LEU A 199 -8.69 12.38 12.44
N TYR A 200 -8.10 11.42 13.15
CA TYR A 200 -8.34 11.21 14.57
C TYR A 200 -7.02 11.21 15.34
N SER A 201 -7.11 11.64 16.59
CA SER A 201 -6.05 11.49 17.60
C SER A 201 -6.50 10.54 18.69
N PHE A 202 -5.59 9.71 19.16
CA PHE A 202 -5.73 8.88 20.35
C PHE A 202 -4.78 9.39 21.42
N ASP A 203 -5.34 9.91 22.52
CA ASP A 203 -4.56 10.35 23.68
C ASP A 203 -4.08 9.13 24.47
N LEU A 204 -2.77 8.89 24.50
CA LEU A 204 -2.18 7.70 25.13
C LEU A 204 -2.33 7.70 26.67
N SER A 205 -2.48 8.88 27.28
CA SER A 205 -2.66 9.00 28.74
C SER A 205 -4.11 8.74 29.17
N LYS A 206 -5.07 9.18 28.35
CA LYS A 206 -6.50 9.06 28.63
C LYS A 206 -7.16 7.84 27.99
N LEU A 207 -6.46 7.19 27.05
CA LEU A 207 -6.99 6.15 26.19
C LEU A 207 -8.29 6.61 25.50
N ALA A 208 -8.27 7.84 24.97
CA ALA A 208 -9.45 8.51 24.45
C ALA A 208 -9.22 8.96 23.01
N TRP A 209 -10.19 8.65 22.14
CA TRP A 209 -10.24 9.15 20.78
C TRP A 209 -10.81 10.56 20.72
N LYS A 210 -10.29 11.35 19.81
CA LYS A 210 -10.81 12.67 19.45
C LYS A 210 -10.68 12.87 17.95
N LYS A 211 -11.80 13.13 17.29
CA LYS A 211 -11.81 13.58 15.89
C LYS A 211 -11.18 14.96 15.78
N ILE A 212 -10.28 15.11 14.81
CA ILE A 212 -9.64 16.37 14.49
C ILE A 212 -10.33 16.98 13.28
N ASN A 213 -10.87 18.17 13.47
CA ASN A 213 -11.30 19.03 12.37
C ASN A 213 -10.13 19.96 12.05
N ALA A 214 -9.45 19.72 10.92
CA ALA A 214 -8.31 20.53 10.52
C ALA A 214 -8.72 21.99 10.26
N ASN A 215 -7.85 22.94 10.60
CA ASN A 215 -8.10 24.37 10.45
C ASN A 215 -7.80 24.85 9.02
N THR A 216 -8.18 24.09 8.00
CA THR A 216 -7.90 24.39 6.58
C THR A 216 -9.16 24.21 5.73
N ASN A 217 -9.20 24.89 4.59
CA ASN A 217 -10.21 24.68 3.53
C ASN A 217 -9.73 23.70 2.44
N ASN A 218 -8.48 23.25 2.53
CA ASN A 218 -7.87 22.28 1.66
C ASN A 218 -7.24 21.18 2.53
N TRP A 219 -7.58 19.93 2.24
CA TRP A 219 -7.12 18.76 2.98
C TRP A 219 -7.15 17.54 2.07
N PRO A 220 -6.44 16.46 2.42
CA PRO A 220 -6.33 15.32 1.54
C PRO A 220 -7.69 14.67 1.22
N THR A 221 -7.86 14.23 -0.02
CA THR A 221 -9.02 13.42 -0.44
C THR A 221 -9.08 12.10 0.32
N LYS A 222 -10.26 11.46 0.29
CA LYS A 222 -10.46 10.12 0.86
C LYS A 222 -9.52 9.13 0.21
N ARG A 223 -8.92 8.25 1.00
CA ARG A 223 -7.93 7.30 0.50
C ARG A 223 -7.73 6.14 1.46
N GLY A 224 -7.29 5.02 0.92
CA GLY A 224 -6.64 3.96 1.66
C GLY A 224 -5.46 3.41 0.86
N ALA A 225 -4.68 2.54 1.50
CA ALA A 225 -3.43 1.97 0.99
C ALA A 225 -2.37 3.04 0.64
N HIS A 226 -2.54 4.23 1.20
CA HIS A 226 -1.49 5.24 1.37
C HIS A 226 -0.57 4.84 2.52
N ASP A 227 0.55 5.55 2.65
CA ASP A 227 1.41 5.44 3.81
C ASP A 227 1.72 6.82 4.39
N ALA A 228 2.08 6.85 5.68
CA ALA A 228 2.46 8.08 6.36
C ALA A 228 3.54 7.86 7.42
N VAL A 229 4.37 8.88 7.60
CA VAL A 229 5.46 8.88 8.59
C VAL A 229 5.49 10.19 9.37
N TYR A 230 5.90 10.15 10.63
CA TYR A 230 6.10 11.34 11.45
C TYR A 230 7.58 11.70 11.54
N VAL A 231 7.98 12.81 10.92
CA VAL A 231 9.38 13.26 10.85
C VAL A 231 9.45 14.74 11.17
N ASN A 232 10.40 15.14 12.01
CA ASN A 232 10.68 16.54 12.36
C ASN A 232 9.45 17.36 12.79
N GLY A 233 8.49 16.72 13.46
CA GLY A 233 7.32 17.39 14.00
C GLY A 233 6.07 17.34 13.12
N LEU A 234 6.18 16.83 11.89
CA LEU A 234 5.10 16.78 10.91
C LEU A 234 4.78 15.34 10.51
N MET A 235 3.51 15.06 10.27
CA MET A 235 3.09 13.84 9.58
C MET A 235 3.19 14.10 8.07
N TYR A 236 3.87 13.24 7.33
CA TYR A 236 3.92 13.25 5.88
C TYR A 236 3.15 12.07 5.33
N MET A 237 2.35 12.27 4.30
CA MET A 237 1.48 11.25 3.71
C MET A 237 1.55 11.30 2.20
N PHE A 238 1.71 10.15 1.56
CA PHE A 238 1.78 10.03 0.12
C PHE A 238 0.76 9.02 -0.41
N GLY A 239 0.35 9.18 -1.66
CA GLY A 239 -0.22 8.08 -2.43
C GLY A 239 -1.58 7.55 -1.96
N GLY A 240 -1.80 6.26 -2.17
CA GLY A 240 -3.07 5.58 -1.93
C GLY A 240 -4.05 5.73 -3.08
N TYR A 241 -5.32 5.42 -2.84
CA TYR A 241 -6.37 5.55 -3.85
C TYR A 241 -7.76 5.71 -3.23
N GLU A 242 -8.67 6.34 -3.97
CA GLU A 242 -9.91 6.88 -3.38
C GLU A 242 -10.99 5.87 -3.02
N SER A 243 -10.99 4.68 -3.62
CA SER A 243 -12.05 3.68 -3.42
C SER A 243 -11.61 2.32 -3.92
N ILE A 244 -11.95 1.27 -3.17
CA ILE A 244 -11.64 -0.13 -3.52
C ILE A 244 -12.10 -0.42 -4.97
N GLY A 245 -11.17 -0.90 -5.81
CA GLY A 245 -11.44 -1.21 -7.22
C GLY A 245 -11.27 -0.04 -8.20
N SER A 246 -10.93 1.17 -7.72
CA SER A 246 -10.44 2.24 -8.60
C SER A 246 -9.04 1.90 -9.13
N THR A 247 -8.76 2.28 -10.38
CA THR A 247 -7.45 2.12 -11.02
C THR A 247 -6.58 3.38 -10.93
N GLY A 248 -7.14 4.50 -10.45
CA GLY A 248 -6.41 5.75 -10.30
C GLY A 248 -5.66 5.80 -8.98
N HIS A 249 -4.35 5.57 -9.00
CA HIS A 249 -3.51 5.75 -7.83
C HIS A 249 -3.18 7.23 -7.67
N LEU A 250 -3.28 7.73 -6.45
CA LEU A 250 -2.98 9.11 -6.11
C LEU A 250 -1.46 9.29 -6.09
N ALA A 251 -0.99 10.43 -6.57
CA ALA A 251 0.39 10.89 -6.41
C ALA A 251 0.46 12.11 -5.47
N GLU A 252 -0.62 12.42 -4.76
CA GLU A 252 -0.66 13.57 -3.88
C GLU A 252 0.24 13.35 -2.67
N PHE A 253 0.96 14.40 -2.27
CA PHE A 253 1.85 14.41 -1.12
C PHE A 253 1.44 15.52 -0.17
N TRP A 254 1.19 15.16 1.07
CA TRP A 254 0.64 16.07 2.08
C TRP A 254 1.50 16.06 3.33
N SER A 255 1.58 17.20 4.00
CA SER A 255 2.03 17.25 5.40
C SER A 255 0.93 17.77 6.31
N TYR A 256 0.84 17.21 7.51
CA TYR A 256 0.00 17.71 8.59
C TYR A 256 0.86 18.18 9.77
N ASP A 257 0.66 19.42 10.19
CA ASP A 257 1.25 19.98 11.40
C ASP A 257 0.26 19.84 12.57
N PRO A 258 0.55 18.99 13.56
CA PRO A 258 -0.30 18.80 14.74
C PRO A 258 -0.32 20.02 15.67
N ARG A 259 0.68 20.91 15.63
CA ARG A 259 0.77 22.10 16.48
C ARG A 259 -0.14 23.21 15.97
N SER A 260 -0.13 23.46 14.65
CA SER A 260 -1.00 24.45 14.03
C SER A 260 -2.36 23.87 13.59
N ASN A 261 -2.51 22.54 13.59
CA ASN A 261 -3.68 21.83 13.07
C ASN A 261 -3.94 22.18 11.59
N LEU A 262 -2.89 22.13 10.76
CA LEU A 262 -2.95 22.51 9.35
C LEU A 262 -2.45 21.40 8.43
N TRP A 263 -3.21 21.12 7.38
CA TRP A 263 -2.73 20.38 6.21
C TRP A 263 -2.06 21.34 5.21
N THR A 264 -0.95 20.89 4.63
CA THR A 264 -0.25 21.57 3.53
C THR A 264 -0.09 20.58 2.39
N ASP A 265 -0.51 20.99 1.19
CA ASP A 265 -0.26 20.25 -0.04
C ASP A 265 1.19 20.49 -0.48
N LEU A 266 1.96 19.41 -0.60
CA LEU A 266 3.36 19.38 -0.99
C LEU A 266 3.55 18.72 -2.37
N THR A 267 2.46 18.42 -3.06
CA THR A 267 2.48 17.73 -4.36
C THR A 267 3.28 18.52 -5.38
N GLN A 268 4.19 17.85 -6.07
CA GLN A 268 4.97 18.41 -7.18
C GLN A 268 4.49 17.75 -8.47
N THR A 269 4.50 18.49 -9.59
CA THR A 269 3.96 18.03 -10.87
C THR A 269 5.04 17.78 -11.93
N ASP A 270 6.30 17.66 -11.51
CA ASP A 270 7.42 17.43 -12.43
C ASP A 270 7.68 15.92 -12.59
N ASP A 271 7.33 15.39 -13.77
CA ASP A 271 7.22 13.94 -14.05
C ASP A 271 8.51 13.13 -13.81
N ASP A 272 9.70 13.73 -13.90
CA ASP A 272 10.98 13.01 -13.76
C ASP A 272 11.60 13.10 -12.35
N THR A 273 11.14 14.03 -11.51
CA THR A 273 11.73 14.30 -10.18
C THR A 273 10.78 13.96 -9.04
N TYR A 274 9.64 13.35 -9.34
CA TYR A 274 8.59 13.09 -8.37
C TYR A 274 8.08 11.64 -8.48
N PRO A 275 7.80 10.95 -7.37
CA PRO A 275 7.29 9.59 -7.43
C PRO A 275 5.90 9.54 -8.07
N VAL A 276 5.69 8.59 -8.97
CA VAL A 276 4.35 8.34 -9.53
C VAL A 276 3.38 7.78 -8.48
N GLY A 277 2.09 7.97 -8.74
CA GLY A 277 1.02 7.51 -7.85
C GLY A 277 0.99 6.00 -7.66
N ARG A 278 0.84 5.57 -6.40
CA ARG A 278 1.08 4.18 -5.99
C ARG A 278 0.35 3.76 -4.71
N ILE A 279 0.28 2.46 -4.49
CA ILE A 279 -0.34 1.79 -3.33
C ILE A 279 0.56 0.69 -2.79
N GLY A 280 0.44 0.35 -1.49
CA GLY A 280 1.22 -0.75 -0.90
C GLY A 280 2.74 -0.58 -1.03
N PHE A 281 3.20 0.65 -1.19
CA PHE A 281 4.58 1.06 -0.98
C PHE A 281 4.76 1.30 0.52
N THR A 282 5.99 1.59 0.90
CA THR A 282 6.35 2.01 2.25
C THR A 282 6.98 3.38 2.23
N MET A 283 6.77 4.12 3.31
CA MET A 283 7.53 5.29 3.69
C MET A 283 8.22 5.03 5.03
N ALA A 284 9.48 5.41 5.13
CA ALA A 284 10.24 5.26 6.36
C ALA A 284 10.99 6.55 6.72
N ASP A 285 11.02 6.89 8.01
CA ASP A 285 11.94 7.89 8.55
C ASP A 285 13.38 7.35 8.48
N GLY A 286 14.28 8.00 7.76
CA GLY A 286 15.68 7.57 7.67
C GLY A 286 16.45 7.67 8.99
N GLY A 287 15.92 8.34 10.01
CA GLY A 287 16.63 8.71 11.23
C GLY A 287 17.65 9.83 11.03
N ASP A 288 17.87 10.26 9.78
CA ASP A 288 18.73 11.36 9.36
C ASP A 288 17.90 12.63 8.99
N GLY A 289 16.63 12.64 9.40
CA GLY A 289 15.66 13.69 9.13
C GLY A 289 15.09 13.69 7.71
N LYS A 290 15.35 12.64 6.92
CA LYS A 290 14.82 12.45 5.57
C LYS A 290 13.81 11.32 5.55
N ILE A 291 13.01 11.27 4.50
CA ILE A 291 11.99 10.25 4.30
C ILE A 291 12.38 9.42 3.08
N TYR A 292 12.26 8.11 3.20
CA TYR A 292 12.55 7.17 2.12
C TYR A 292 11.26 6.48 1.71
N LEU A 293 11.10 6.24 0.40
CA LEU A 293 9.95 5.57 -0.16
C LEU A 293 10.42 4.43 -1.08
N PHE A 294 9.86 3.24 -0.87
CA PHE A 294 10.24 2.05 -1.64
C PHE A 294 9.02 1.35 -2.25
N GLY A 295 9.19 0.95 -3.52
CA GLY A 295 8.35 -0.03 -4.18
C GLY A 295 6.87 0.34 -4.33
N GLY A 296 6.02 -0.68 -4.20
CA GLY A 296 4.57 -0.58 -4.30
C GLY A 296 3.99 -0.93 -5.68
N ALA A 297 2.68 -0.78 -5.82
CA ALA A 297 1.95 -0.95 -7.08
C ALA A 297 1.59 0.41 -7.68
N CYS A 298 1.95 0.63 -8.94
CA CYS A 298 1.80 1.89 -9.67
C CYS A 298 0.85 1.74 -10.85
N SER A 299 0.14 2.81 -11.18
CA SER A 299 -0.82 2.81 -12.31
C SER A 299 -0.22 3.35 -13.61
N ASP A 300 1.11 3.30 -13.77
CA ASP A 300 1.79 3.89 -14.93
C ASP A 300 1.49 3.11 -16.24
N PRO A 301 0.78 3.70 -17.21
CA PRO A 301 0.49 3.05 -18.49
C PRO A 301 1.73 2.90 -19.39
N SER A 302 2.81 3.62 -19.10
CA SER A 302 4.07 3.59 -19.86
C SER A 302 4.94 2.38 -19.53
N VAL A 303 4.72 1.74 -18.37
CA VAL A 303 5.40 0.52 -17.96
C VAL A 303 4.55 -0.68 -18.38
N SER A 304 4.96 -1.36 -19.45
CA SER A 304 4.18 -2.38 -20.17
C SER A 304 3.96 -3.71 -19.41
N ASP A 305 4.40 -3.81 -18.16
CA ASP A 305 4.27 -5.01 -17.33
C ASP A 305 3.51 -4.64 -16.05
N SER A 306 2.25 -5.07 -15.95
CA SER A 306 1.43 -5.14 -14.72
C SER A 306 1.93 -4.37 -13.48
N GLY A 307 1.96 -3.03 -13.56
CA GLY A 307 1.69 -2.08 -12.48
C GLY A 307 2.43 -2.18 -11.14
N GLN A 308 3.70 -2.57 -11.07
CA GLN A 308 4.52 -2.48 -9.85
C GLN A 308 5.72 -1.54 -10.04
N CYS A 309 5.95 -0.69 -9.04
CA CYS A 309 7.11 0.18 -8.98
C CYS A 309 8.24 -0.50 -8.22
N SER A 310 9.45 -0.41 -8.77
CA SER A 310 10.70 -0.91 -8.19
C SER A 310 11.65 0.21 -7.77
N ASP A 311 11.22 1.45 -7.96
CA ASP A 311 12.03 2.62 -7.72
C ASP A 311 12.13 2.91 -6.22
N SER A 312 13.19 3.64 -5.90
CA SER A 312 13.51 4.09 -4.56
C SER A 312 13.59 5.61 -4.59
N TRP A 313 13.00 6.25 -3.61
CA TRP A 313 12.96 7.70 -3.53
C TRP A 313 13.37 8.18 -2.15
N LYS A 314 13.94 9.37 -2.12
CA LYS A 314 14.28 10.11 -0.91
C LYS A 314 13.62 11.48 -0.98
N TYR A 315 12.99 11.90 0.11
CA TYR A 315 12.45 13.22 0.29
C TYR A 315 13.20 13.97 1.38
N GLU A 316 13.53 15.23 1.10
CA GLU A 316 14.20 16.13 2.03
C GLU A 316 13.22 17.22 2.52
N PRO A 317 12.71 17.10 3.77
CA PRO A 317 11.75 18.05 4.34
C PRO A 317 12.17 19.52 4.28
N PHE A 318 13.44 19.82 4.50
CA PHE A 318 13.93 21.21 4.58
C PHE A 318 13.92 21.93 3.24
N THR A 319 14.18 21.20 2.15
CA THR A 319 14.24 21.76 0.79
C THR A 319 12.95 21.51 0.02
N ASN A 320 12.05 20.68 0.55
CA ASN A 320 10.88 20.16 -0.15
C ASN A 320 11.28 19.55 -1.51
N GLN A 321 12.25 18.64 -1.51
CA GLN A 321 12.73 18.01 -2.74
C GLN A 321 12.69 16.50 -2.66
N TRP A 322 12.13 15.90 -3.70
CA TRP A 322 12.26 14.48 -3.99
C TRP A 322 13.54 14.24 -4.81
N THR A 323 14.18 13.11 -4.57
CA THR A 323 15.34 12.63 -5.33
C THR A 323 15.17 11.15 -5.58
N ARG A 324 15.21 10.75 -6.85
CA ARG A 324 15.22 9.33 -7.21
C ARG A 324 16.57 8.74 -6.83
N LEU A 325 16.52 7.62 -6.12
CA LEU A 325 17.69 6.85 -5.75
C LEU A 325 17.92 5.75 -6.77
N TYR A 326 19.18 5.38 -6.93
CA TYR A 326 19.62 4.22 -7.70
C TYR A 326 20.48 3.33 -6.79
N PRO A 327 19.85 2.56 -5.89
CA PRO A 327 20.59 1.72 -4.96
C PRO A 327 21.40 0.63 -5.67
N THR A 328 22.49 0.19 -5.06
CA THR A 328 23.26 -0.99 -5.51
C THR A 328 23.16 -2.14 -4.51
N GLY A 329 23.75 -3.30 -4.83
CA GLY A 329 23.82 -4.45 -3.91
C GLY A 329 22.68 -5.45 -4.12
N ASN A 330 22.24 -6.10 -3.03
CA ASN A 330 21.17 -7.10 -3.04
C ASN A 330 19.81 -6.42 -2.95
N ILE A 331 19.39 -5.78 -4.04
CA ILE A 331 18.13 -5.04 -4.11
C ILE A 331 16.97 -6.03 -3.96
N PRO A 332 15.99 -5.78 -3.06
CA PRO A 332 14.77 -6.59 -2.97
C PRO A 332 14.09 -6.72 -4.33
N ASP A 333 13.34 -7.80 -4.54
CA ASP A 333 12.61 -7.99 -5.80
C ASP A 333 11.81 -6.72 -6.13
N SER A 334 12.13 -6.19 -7.31
CA SER A 334 11.61 -4.97 -7.94
C SER A 334 10.08 -4.85 -7.94
N ARG A 335 9.34 -5.92 -7.69
CA ARG A 335 7.88 -5.98 -7.87
C ARG A 335 7.11 -6.26 -6.58
N ARG A 336 7.60 -5.72 -5.46
CA ARG A 336 7.07 -5.99 -4.13
C ARG A 336 6.14 -4.88 -3.64
N ALA A 337 4.90 -5.25 -3.31
CA ALA A 337 3.93 -4.41 -2.63
C ALA A 337 3.58 -4.98 -1.25
N THR A 338 3.01 -4.15 -0.37
CA THR A 338 2.55 -4.48 0.99
C THR A 338 3.62 -5.18 1.83
N HIS A 339 4.87 -4.81 1.59
CA HIS A 339 5.99 -5.06 2.47
C HIS A 339 5.94 -4.07 3.64
N GLY A 340 6.55 -4.41 4.76
CA GLY A 340 6.70 -3.48 5.88
C GLY A 340 8.14 -3.01 6.00
N ASP A 341 8.31 -1.71 6.20
CA ASP A 341 9.62 -1.09 6.40
C ASP A 341 9.70 -0.38 7.75
N ILE A 342 10.89 -0.40 8.36
CA ILE A 342 11.15 0.35 9.60
C ILE A 342 12.62 0.76 9.70
N ALA A 343 12.87 1.90 10.33
CA ALA A 343 14.22 2.37 10.58
C ALA A 343 14.75 1.94 11.95
N ILE A 344 15.94 1.34 11.94
CA ILE A 344 16.65 0.92 13.14
C ILE A 344 18.13 1.28 12.95
N TYR A 345 18.69 2.09 13.86
CA TYR A 345 20.08 2.57 13.79
C TYR A 345 20.46 3.33 12.50
N GLY A 346 19.51 4.03 11.87
CA GLY A 346 19.75 4.72 10.61
C GLY A 346 19.80 3.80 9.39
N LEU A 347 19.48 2.52 9.55
CA LEU A 347 19.29 1.55 8.47
C LEU A 347 17.80 1.26 8.32
N LEU A 348 17.35 0.99 7.09
CA LEU A 348 15.95 0.69 6.78
C LEU A 348 15.80 -0.80 6.52
N PHE A 349 14.99 -1.47 7.34
CA PHE A 349 14.73 -2.89 7.26
C PHE A 349 13.43 -3.14 6.52
N GLN A 350 13.46 -4.05 5.55
CA GLN A 350 12.31 -4.47 4.75
C GLN A 350 12.07 -5.96 4.92
N TYR A 351 10.84 -6.35 5.25
CA TYR A 351 10.45 -7.75 5.34
C TYR A 351 9.18 -8.06 4.54
N GLY A 352 9.17 -9.25 3.93
CA GLY A 352 7.99 -9.83 3.31
C GLY A 352 7.39 -9.01 2.17
N GLY A 353 6.09 -9.14 1.92
CA GLY A 353 5.39 -8.51 0.82
C GLY A 353 4.98 -9.50 -0.27
N VAL A 354 4.42 -8.98 -1.35
CA VAL A 354 3.85 -9.78 -2.45
C VAL A 354 4.16 -9.18 -3.81
N ASN A 355 4.42 -10.05 -4.78
CA ASN A 355 4.52 -9.76 -6.20
C ASN A 355 3.38 -10.50 -6.91
N ILE A 356 2.58 -9.77 -7.68
CA ILE A 356 1.44 -10.33 -8.42
C ILE A 356 1.64 -10.03 -9.90
N GLN A 357 1.79 -11.07 -10.69
CA GLN A 357 1.96 -10.98 -12.14
C GLN A 357 0.80 -11.65 -12.83
N VAL A 358 0.47 -11.21 -14.05
CA VAL A 358 -0.44 -11.97 -14.90
C VAL A 358 0.36 -12.69 -15.97
N ILE A 359 0.40 -14.01 -15.87
CA ILE A 359 1.07 -14.89 -16.83
C ILE A 359 -0.03 -15.73 -17.49
N ASP A 360 -0.08 -15.72 -18.82
CA ASP A 360 -1.06 -16.48 -19.61
C ASP A 360 -2.53 -16.25 -19.18
N SER A 361 -2.88 -15.01 -18.82
CA SER A 361 -4.22 -14.62 -18.32
C SER A 361 -4.61 -15.21 -16.96
N ALA A 362 -3.65 -15.74 -16.19
CA ALA A 362 -3.83 -16.18 -14.82
C ALA A 362 -2.94 -15.37 -13.86
N PRO A 363 -3.42 -15.02 -12.66
CA PRO A 363 -2.58 -14.38 -11.65
C PRO A 363 -1.57 -15.39 -11.10
N SER A 364 -0.29 -15.06 -11.23
CA SER A 364 0.83 -15.66 -10.50
C SER A 364 1.13 -14.79 -9.29
N ILE A 365 1.16 -15.39 -8.10
CA ILE A 365 1.35 -14.68 -6.84
C ILE A 365 2.57 -15.25 -6.13
N THR A 366 3.56 -14.39 -5.88
CA THR A 366 4.77 -14.71 -5.13
C THR A 366 4.76 -13.91 -3.84
N MET A 367 4.77 -14.60 -2.70
CA MET A 367 4.92 -13.99 -1.38
C MET A 367 6.36 -14.16 -0.91
N PHE A 368 6.89 -13.15 -0.22
CA PHE A 368 8.28 -13.12 0.21
C PHE A 368 8.43 -13.33 1.73
N ASP A 369 9.55 -13.92 2.13
CA ASP A 369 9.94 -14.25 3.52
C ASP A 369 11.41 -13.89 3.81
N ASP A 370 11.95 -12.95 3.04
CA ASP A 370 13.31 -12.47 3.12
C ASP A 370 13.38 -11.12 3.86
N LEU A 371 14.51 -10.90 4.52
CA LEU A 371 14.84 -9.67 5.22
C LEU A 371 15.92 -8.92 4.44
N HIS A 372 15.65 -7.67 4.12
CA HIS A 372 16.59 -6.78 3.47
C HIS A 372 16.87 -5.57 4.35
N VAL A 373 18.06 -5.00 4.18
CA VAL A 373 18.48 -3.78 4.87
C VAL A 373 19.05 -2.82 3.86
N TYR A 374 18.56 -1.60 3.87
CA TYR A 374 19.08 -0.50 3.10
C TYR A 374 19.89 0.42 4.00
N ASP A 375 21.11 0.75 3.56
CA ASP A 375 21.96 1.76 4.17
C ASP A 375 21.84 3.09 3.38
N PRO A 376 21.21 4.12 3.96
CA PRO A 376 21.11 5.44 3.35
C PRO A 376 22.45 6.13 3.08
N THR A 377 23.50 5.81 3.82
CA THR A 377 24.82 6.44 3.71
C THR A 377 25.56 5.95 2.47
N SER A 378 25.57 4.63 2.26
CA SER A 378 26.19 4.01 1.09
C SER A 378 25.25 3.87 -0.10
N ASN A 379 23.94 4.09 0.08
CA ASN A 379 22.89 3.85 -0.92
C ASN A 379 22.95 2.40 -1.44
N MET A 380 23.05 1.45 -0.50
CA MET A 380 23.17 0.02 -0.83
C MET A 380 22.14 -0.81 -0.07
N TRP A 381 21.64 -1.85 -0.75
CA TRP A 381 20.86 -2.92 -0.15
C TRP A 381 21.73 -4.14 0.17
N MET A 382 21.45 -4.75 1.31
CA MET A 382 22.00 -6.01 1.75
C MET A 382 20.84 -6.95 2.07
N GLN A 383 20.92 -8.20 1.61
CA GLN A 383 19.99 -9.24 2.03
C GLN A 383 20.57 -9.92 3.27
N LEU A 384 19.80 -9.97 4.35
CA LEU A 384 20.18 -10.71 5.55
C LEU A 384 19.68 -12.13 5.40
N TYR A 385 20.61 -13.08 5.38
CA TYR A 385 20.33 -14.51 5.32
C TYR A 385 20.37 -15.10 6.73
N PRO A 386 19.25 -15.22 7.45
CA PRO A 386 19.20 -16.13 8.59
C PRO A 386 19.44 -17.56 8.05
N ASN A 387 20.34 -18.31 8.69
CA ASN A 387 20.84 -19.61 8.23
C ASN A 387 19.78 -20.47 7.51
N TYR A 388 19.99 -20.73 6.22
CA TYR A 388 19.05 -21.44 5.33
C TYR A 388 18.60 -22.83 5.81
N ASN A 389 19.26 -23.43 6.80
CA ASN A 389 19.12 -24.86 7.08
C ASN A 389 18.82 -25.27 8.53
N ARG A 390 18.65 -24.35 9.50
CA ARG A 390 18.48 -24.79 10.91
C ARG A 390 17.52 -24.03 11.82
N ASP A 391 17.03 -22.87 11.44
CA ASP A 391 16.39 -21.99 12.43
C ASP A 391 14.98 -21.52 12.01
N PRO A 392 14.04 -21.37 12.96
CA PRO A 392 12.72 -20.84 12.67
C PRO A 392 12.84 -19.38 12.20
N LYS A 393 12.29 -19.09 11.03
CA LYS A 393 12.10 -17.73 10.50
C LYS A 393 10.61 -17.47 10.26
N PRO A 394 10.16 -16.20 10.23
CA PRO A 394 8.78 -15.91 9.89
C PRO A 394 8.45 -16.44 8.48
N PRO A 395 7.20 -16.84 8.23
CA PRO A 395 6.81 -17.32 6.92
C PRO A 395 6.69 -16.17 5.92
N ALA A 396 6.44 -16.53 4.65
CA ALA A 396 6.09 -15.55 3.64
C ALA A 396 4.77 -14.87 3.99
N VAL A 397 4.76 -13.53 3.98
CA VAL A 397 3.65 -12.75 4.53
C VAL A 397 3.51 -11.40 3.84
N PHE A 398 2.27 -10.92 3.68
CA PHE A 398 1.99 -9.58 3.17
C PHE A 398 0.80 -8.93 3.91
N GLY A 399 0.72 -7.60 3.87
CA GLY A 399 -0.27 -6.85 4.65
C GLY A 399 -0.09 -6.98 6.17
N HIS A 400 1.12 -7.34 6.59
CA HIS A 400 1.58 -7.35 7.98
C HIS A 400 2.08 -5.94 8.35
N SER A 401 2.30 -5.71 9.64
CA SER A 401 3.05 -4.55 10.10
C SER A 401 4.47 -4.95 10.46
N VAL A 402 5.42 -4.05 10.15
CA VAL A 402 6.78 -4.10 10.67
C VAL A 402 6.96 -2.89 11.60
N SER A 403 7.46 -3.12 12.81
CA SER A 403 7.65 -2.07 13.81
C SER A 403 8.95 -2.31 14.59
N ARG A 404 9.39 -1.33 15.36
CA ARG A 404 10.62 -1.40 16.15
C ARG A 404 10.28 -1.40 17.64
N LEU A 405 10.68 -2.41 18.41
CA LEU A 405 10.63 -2.35 19.88
C LEU A 405 12.05 -2.40 20.44
N GLY A 406 12.48 -1.31 21.06
CA GLY A 406 13.87 -1.12 21.47
C GLY A 406 14.85 -1.24 20.29
N THR A 407 15.55 -2.37 20.25
CA THR A 407 16.54 -2.72 19.21
C THR A 407 16.08 -3.88 18.33
N ARG A 408 14.83 -4.33 18.48
CA ARG A 408 14.28 -5.46 17.75
C ARG A 408 13.31 -4.98 16.68
N LEU A 409 13.37 -5.66 15.54
CA LEU A 409 12.34 -5.56 14.52
C LEU A 409 11.22 -6.54 14.89
N VAL A 410 9.98 -6.10 14.77
CA VAL A 410 8.79 -6.84 15.16
C VAL A 410 7.86 -6.96 13.97
N ILE A 411 7.48 -8.18 13.62
CA ILE A 411 6.49 -8.47 12.58
C ILE A 411 5.22 -8.94 13.26
N PHE A 412 4.09 -8.32 12.91
CA PHE A 412 2.80 -8.73 13.43
C PHE A 412 1.73 -8.87 12.33
N GLY A 413 0.99 -9.97 12.39
CA GLY A 413 -0.19 -10.22 11.57
C GLY A 413 0.11 -10.46 10.09
N GLY A 414 -0.78 -10.00 9.22
CA GLY A 414 -0.70 -10.20 7.77
C GLY A 414 -1.16 -11.58 7.32
N ARG A 415 -1.22 -11.78 6.00
CA ARG A 415 -1.70 -13.01 5.39
C ARG A 415 -0.53 -13.93 5.05
N ILE A 416 -0.69 -15.22 5.40
CA ILE A 416 0.35 -16.24 5.27
C ILE A 416 -0.13 -17.39 4.37
N GLY A 417 0.79 -17.93 3.57
CA GLY A 417 0.53 -19.09 2.73
C GLY A 417 -0.22 -18.73 1.45
N SER A 418 -1.54 -18.94 1.43
CA SER A 418 -2.38 -18.66 0.26
C SER A 418 -2.96 -17.25 0.30
N PRO A 419 -3.16 -16.58 -0.84
CA PRO A 419 -3.91 -15.32 -0.94
C PRO A 419 -5.34 -15.39 -0.40
N ALA A 420 -5.92 -16.60 -0.31
CA ALA A 420 -7.25 -16.84 0.27
C ALA A 420 -7.22 -17.11 1.78
N SER A 421 -6.04 -17.24 2.39
CA SER A 421 -5.91 -17.45 3.84
C SER A 421 -6.49 -16.26 4.62
N PRO A 422 -7.02 -16.48 5.83
CA PRO A 422 -7.27 -15.37 6.75
C PRO A 422 -5.97 -14.61 7.07
N GLY A 423 -6.12 -13.46 7.74
CA GLY A 423 -4.98 -12.81 8.38
C GLY A 423 -4.39 -13.72 9.46
N SER A 424 -3.29 -13.30 10.06
CA SER A 424 -2.67 -13.99 11.18
C SER A 424 -2.63 -13.07 12.40
N ASN A 425 -2.34 -13.64 13.57
CA ASN A 425 -1.93 -12.90 14.76
C ASN A 425 -0.52 -13.33 15.19
N MET A 426 0.28 -13.83 14.24
CA MET A 426 1.67 -14.24 14.50
C MET A 426 2.50 -13.02 14.89
N LEU A 427 3.38 -13.22 15.85
CA LEU A 427 4.33 -12.22 16.33
C LEU A 427 5.74 -12.79 16.22
N TRP A 428 6.59 -12.10 15.47
CA TRP A 428 8.00 -12.46 15.33
C TRP A 428 8.87 -11.29 15.72
N GLU A 429 9.99 -11.58 16.36
CA GLU A 429 11.03 -10.61 16.68
C GLU A 429 12.33 -10.99 15.98
N TYR A 430 13.01 -10.00 15.41
CA TYR A 430 14.39 -10.11 14.94
C TYR A 430 15.29 -9.25 15.81
N GLU A 431 16.30 -9.87 16.41
CA GLU A 431 17.36 -9.15 17.11
C GLU A 431 18.31 -8.54 16.10
N VAL A 432 18.27 -7.20 15.98
CA VAL A 432 19.11 -6.45 15.04
C VAL A 432 20.52 -6.35 15.60
N PRO A 433 21.55 -6.94 14.95
CA PRO A 433 22.92 -6.79 15.39
C PRO A 433 23.38 -5.34 15.39
N THR A 434 24.34 -5.00 16.25
CA THR A 434 24.90 -3.65 16.29
C THR A 434 25.58 -3.28 14.96
N PRO A 435 25.61 -2.00 14.56
CA PRO A 435 26.17 -1.58 13.27
C PRO A 435 27.59 -2.09 12.96
N SER A 436 28.45 -2.19 13.97
CA SER A 436 29.83 -2.71 13.83
C SER A 436 29.89 -4.16 13.32
N SER A 437 28.83 -4.96 13.49
CA SER A 437 28.76 -6.32 12.98
C SER A 437 28.37 -6.42 11.51
N TYR A 438 27.78 -5.38 10.90
CA TYR A 438 27.48 -5.37 9.46
C TYR A 438 28.70 -5.10 8.58
N LEU A 439 29.79 -4.59 9.14
CA LEU A 439 31.07 -4.38 8.42
C LEU A 439 31.82 -5.68 8.09
N HIS A 440 31.29 -6.83 8.53
CA HIS A 440 31.89 -8.15 8.35
C HIS A 440 31.05 -9.11 7.49
N PHE A 441 29.92 -8.64 6.93
CA PHE A 441 29.06 -9.44 6.04
C PHE A 441 29.24 -9.08 4.57
#